data_AF-A0A4S2V6B8-F1
#
_entry.id   AF-A0A4S2V6B8-F1
#
_cell.length_a   1.000
_cell.length_b   1.000
_cell.length_c   1.000
_cell.angle_alpha   90.00
_cell.angle_beta   90.00
_cell.angle_gamma   90.00
#
_symmetry.space_group_name_H-M   'P 1'
#
loop_
_entity.id
_entity.type
_entity.pdbx_description
1 polymer ?
#
loop_
_entity_poly.entity_id
_entity_poly.type
_entity_poly.pdbx_seq_one_letter_code
_entity_poly.pdbx_strand_id
1 'polypeptide(L)'
;MRKHAWAARGIAAAGALLLGALTAPSALAVDDPTPKDTQAQAADTKRCSVPRDVSSTVVDYSGAGGLFETVFRAATDRKGHAFLNDSRNPGVWINLGLLAGAPQCVAGTAVSVTEEDPGHLYITLLASNGVLRQAVCSTASGTPFTPANLPAACGAGFAPLPDTPVL
;
A
#
# COMPACT_ATOMS: atom_id res chain seq x y z
N MET A 1 11.30 -16.14 -39.99
CA MET A 1 10.92 -15.21 -38.92
C MET A 1 10.97 -13.79 -39.48
N ARG A 2 9.82 -13.11 -39.51
CA ARG A 2 9.63 -11.81 -40.16
C ARG A 2 10.16 -10.68 -39.27
N LYS A 3 10.99 -9.79 -39.84
CA LYS A 3 11.49 -8.59 -39.17
C LYS A 3 10.53 -7.44 -39.45
N HIS A 4 9.92 -6.87 -38.42
CA HIS A 4 9.16 -5.63 -38.53
C HIS A 4 9.99 -4.51 -37.91
N ALA A 5 10.57 -3.68 -38.78
CA ALA A 5 11.13 -2.39 -38.41
C ALA A 5 9.99 -1.39 -38.31
N TRP A 6 9.88 -0.68 -37.18
CA TRP A 6 8.96 0.44 -37.05
C TRP A 6 9.76 1.74 -37.11
N ALA A 7 9.41 2.58 -38.07
CA ALA A 7 10.08 3.82 -38.39
C ALA A 7 9.58 4.95 -37.46
N ALA A 8 10.52 5.64 -36.83
CA ALA A 8 10.27 6.94 -36.22
C ALA A 8 9.94 7.98 -37.31
N ARG A 9 8.91 8.79 -37.09
CA ARG A 9 8.65 10.02 -37.84
C ARG A 9 8.59 11.18 -36.86
N GLY A 10 9.42 12.19 -37.11
CA GLY A 10 9.65 13.31 -36.22
C GLY A 10 8.77 14.55 -36.47
N ILE A 11 8.83 15.40 -35.44
CA ILE A 11 8.91 16.88 -35.38
C ILE A 11 7.88 17.72 -36.16
N ALA A 12 7.16 18.54 -35.39
CA ALA A 12 6.88 19.94 -35.74
C ALA A 12 7.04 20.82 -34.48
N ALA A 13 7.85 21.87 -34.60
CA ALA A 13 8.06 22.90 -33.59
C ALA A 13 7.42 24.22 -34.05
N ALA A 14 6.74 24.92 -33.14
CA ALA A 14 6.46 26.36 -33.09
C ALA A 14 5.53 26.54 -31.85
N GLY A 15 5.73 27.38 -30.85
CA GLY A 15 6.51 28.60 -30.71
C GLY A 15 5.61 29.59 -29.97
N ALA A 16 5.94 29.99 -28.74
CA ALA A 16 5.45 31.21 -28.10
C ALA A 16 6.24 31.48 -26.81
N LEU A 17 7.07 32.53 -26.85
CA LEU A 17 7.67 33.19 -25.70
C LEU A 17 6.58 33.91 -24.90
N LEU A 18 6.54 33.71 -23.59
CA LEU A 18 6.01 34.69 -22.64
C LEU A 18 6.91 34.68 -21.40
N LEU A 19 7.80 35.68 -21.34
CA LEU A 19 8.48 36.11 -20.13
C LEU A 19 7.41 36.52 -19.10
N GLY A 20 7.31 35.76 -18.02
CA GLY A 20 6.60 36.15 -16.80
C GLY A 20 7.57 36.13 -15.64
N ALA A 21 8.01 37.30 -15.18
CA ALA A 21 8.83 37.44 -13.99
C ALA A 21 8.04 36.99 -12.76
N LEU A 22 8.57 36.02 -12.01
CA LEU A 22 8.16 35.74 -10.64
C LEU A 22 9.40 35.75 -9.76
N THR A 23 9.53 36.82 -8.99
CA THR A 23 10.42 36.93 -7.83
C THR A 23 10.04 35.84 -6.83
N ALA A 24 10.88 34.82 -6.66
CA ALA A 24 10.74 33.87 -5.57
C ALA A 24 11.41 34.45 -4.31
N PRO A 25 10.68 34.60 -3.19
CA PRO A 25 11.33 34.84 -1.90
C PRO A 25 12.07 33.57 -1.48
N SER A 26 13.33 33.71 -1.08
CA SER A 26 14.06 32.70 -0.34
C SER A 26 13.35 32.46 1.00
N ALA A 27 12.62 31.35 1.12
CA ALA A 27 12.09 30.90 2.40
C ALA A 27 13.08 29.89 3.01
N LEU A 28 13.67 30.32 4.13
CA LEU A 28 14.53 29.54 5.01
C LEU A 28 13.78 28.29 5.50
N ALA A 29 14.32 27.10 5.25
CA ALA A 29 13.86 25.87 5.88
C ALA A 29 14.55 25.74 7.25
N VAL A 30 13.90 26.24 8.30
CA VAL A 30 14.17 25.89 9.71
C VAL A 30 12.81 25.75 10.39
N ASP A 31 12.37 24.52 10.56
CA ASP A 31 12.18 23.84 11.84
C ASP A 31 11.27 22.64 11.58
N ASP A 32 11.80 21.46 11.84
CA ASP A 32 11.16 20.16 11.74
C ASP A 32 9.96 20.08 12.71
N PRO A 33 8.72 19.92 12.23
CA PRO A 33 7.67 19.34 13.02
C PRO A 33 7.51 17.90 12.52
N THR A 34 8.01 16.95 13.31
CA THR A 34 7.61 15.55 13.19
C THR A 34 6.09 15.53 12.99
N PRO A 35 5.55 14.95 11.91
CA PRO A 35 4.11 14.98 11.67
C PRO A 35 3.43 14.27 12.83
N LYS A 36 2.82 15.03 13.73
CA LYS A 36 1.90 14.48 14.72
C LYS A 36 0.72 13.97 13.93
N ASP A 37 0.64 12.65 13.78
CA ASP A 37 -0.50 11.86 13.30
C ASP A 37 -1.71 12.08 14.23
N THR A 38 -2.22 13.30 14.25
CA THR A 38 -3.49 13.59 14.85
C THR A 38 -4.46 13.49 13.70
N GLN A 39 -5.01 12.29 13.50
CA GLN A 39 -6.41 12.19 13.09
C GLN A 39 -7.25 12.77 14.25
N ALA A 40 -7.07 14.07 14.52
CA ALA A 40 -7.95 14.85 15.35
C ALA A 40 -9.25 14.85 14.56
N GLN A 41 -10.19 14.01 15.01
CA GLN A 41 -11.63 14.25 15.01
C GLN A 41 -12.05 15.39 14.07
N ALA A 42 -11.83 15.22 12.76
CA ALA A 42 -12.54 15.99 11.77
C ALA A 42 -13.91 15.30 11.76
N ALA A 43 -14.74 15.77 12.69
CA ALA A 43 -16.15 15.49 12.77
C ALA A 43 -16.83 16.06 11.53
N ASP A 44 -16.58 15.40 10.39
CA ASP A 44 -17.40 15.53 9.22
C ASP A 44 -17.51 14.15 8.58
N THR A 45 -18.74 13.65 8.63
CA THR A 45 -19.21 12.31 8.23
C THR A 45 -19.16 12.13 6.71
N LYS A 46 -18.06 12.50 6.07
CA LYS A 46 -17.78 12.11 4.69
C LYS A 46 -17.50 10.62 4.70
N ARG A 47 -18.56 9.83 4.48
CA ARG A 47 -18.48 8.39 4.25
C ARG A 47 -17.33 8.15 3.27
N CYS A 48 -16.30 7.42 3.70
CA CYS A 48 -15.20 7.03 2.83
C CYS A 48 -15.79 6.42 1.55
N SER A 49 -15.44 7.01 0.41
CA SER A 49 -15.89 6.57 -0.91
C SER A 49 -14.68 6.54 -1.80
N VAL A 50 -14.13 5.35 -1.94
CA VAL A 50 -12.90 5.07 -2.68
C VAL A 50 -13.17 4.01 -3.75
N PRO A 51 -12.45 4.04 -4.88
CA PRO A 51 -12.45 2.92 -5.81
C PRO A 51 -12.08 1.61 -5.11
N ARG A 52 -12.58 0.50 -5.65
CA ARG A 52 -12.10 -0.81 -5.22
C ARG A 52 -10.70 -1.00 -5.78
N ASP A 53 -9.82 -1.49 -4.94
CA ASP A 53 -8.47 -1.87 -5.28
C ASP A 53 -8.25 -3.35 -4.99
N VAL A 54 -7.31 -3.96 -5.71
CA VAL A 54 -6.88 -5.34 -5.48
C VAL A 54 -5.39 -5.45 -5.72
N SER A 55 -4.70 -6.11 -4.80
CA SER A 55 -3.28 -6.44 -4.93
C SER A 55 -3.06 -7.92 -4.62
N SER A 56 -2.07 -8.52 -5.25
CA SER A 56 -1.73 -9.92 -5.01
C SER A 56 -0.24 -10.15 -5.11
N THR A 57 0.26 -11.09 -4.31
CA THR A 57 1.62 -11.60 -4.39
C THR A 57 1.60 -13.12 -4.24
N VAL A 58 2.56 -13.79 -4.85
CA VAL A 58 2.69 -15.26 -4.84
C VAL A 58 4.06 -15.59 -4.29
N VAL A 59 4.13 -16.57 -3.40
CA VAL A 59 5.40 -17.14 -2.94
C VAL A 59 5.85 -18.20 -3.95
N ASP A 60 6.91 -17.92 -4.70
CA ASP A 60 7.41 -18.77 -5.79
C ASP A 60 8.79 -19.41 -5.51
N TYR A 61 9.25 -19.35 -4.26
CA TYR A 61 10.55 -19.89 -3.85
C TYR A 61 10.43 -21.03 -2.84
N SER A 62 11.29 -22.04 -3.03
CA SER A 62 11.40 -23.20 -2.13
C SER A 62 12.08 -22.80 -0.82
N GLY A 63 11.65 -23.36 0.32
CA GLY A 63 12.24 -23.09 1.64
C GLY A 63 11.45 -22.10 2.50
N ALA A 64 10.38 -21.52 1.97
CA ALA A 64 9.48 -20.60 2.67
C ALA A 64 8.56 -21.29 3.71
N GLY A 65 9.05 -22.26 4.48
CA GLY A 65 8.27 -22.87 5.58
C GLY A 65 6.92 -23.49 5.15
N GLY A 66 6.81 -23.99 3.92
CA GLY A 66 5.56 -24.54 3.37
C GLY A 66 4.63 -23.51 2.69
N LEU A 67 5.13 -22.32 2.39
CA LEU A 67 4.36 -21.27 1.71
C LEU A 67 4.43 -21.33 0.17
N PHE A 68 5.20 -22.24 -0.43
CA PHE A 68 5.31 -22.35 -1.88
C PHE A 68 3.91 -22.40 -2.54
N GLU A 69 3.73 -21.63 -3.62
CA GLU A 69 2.45 -21.43 -4.34
C GLU A 69 1.33 -20.75 -3.52
N THR A 70 1.62 -20.29 -2.30
CA THR A 70 0.66 -19.50 -1.53
C THR A 70 0.48 -18.14 -2.19
N VAL A 71 -0.78 -17.78 -2.43
CA VAL A 71 -1.16 -16.48 -2.96
C VAL A 71 -1.81 -15.67 -1.85
N PHE A 72 -1.20 -14.53 -1.54
CA PHE A 72 -1.81 -13.52 -0.68
C PHE A 72 -2.48 -12.47 -1.55
N ARG A 73 -3.70 -12.07 -1.17
CA ARG A 73 -4.47 -11.02 -1.86
C ARG A 73 -4.94 -9.99 -0.86
N ALA A 74 -4.83 -8.73 -1.20
CA ALA A 74 -5.51 -7.65 -0.50
C ALA A 74 -6.56 -7.02 -1.41
N ALA A 75 -7.66 -6.57 -0.83
CA ALA A 75 -8.69 -5.86 -1.58
C ALA A 75 -9.39 -4.81 -0.71
N THR A 76 -9.95 -3.78 -1.33
CA THR A 76 -10.83 -2.80 -0.66
C THR A 76 -12.29 -2.93 -1.07
N ASP A 77 -13.19 -2.57 -0.15
CA ASP A 77 -14.59 -2.30 -0.50
C ASP A 77 -14.80 -0.81 -0.84
N ARG A 78 -16.01 -0.46 -1.29
CA ARG A 78 -16.36 0.94 -1.64
C ARG A 78 -16.43 1.88 -0.42
N LYS A 79 -16.37 1.33 0.79
CA LYS A 79 -16.36 2.07 2.06
C LYS A 79 -14.94 2.26 2.59
N GLY A 80 -13.92 1.81 1.85
CA GLY A 80 -12.51 1.91 2.22
C GLY A 80 -12.07 0.96 3.32
N HIS A 81 -12.83 -0.10 3.60
CA HIS A 81 -12.32 -1.22 4.40
C HIS A 81 -11.37 -2.05 3.54
N ALA A 82 -10.24 -2.46 4.12
CA ALA A 82 -9.30 -3.35 3.48
C ALA A 82 -9.41 -4.77 4.04
N PHE A 83 -9.21 -5.76 3.18
CA PHE A 83 -9.32 -7.18 3.51
C PHE A 83 -8.12 -7.95 2.99
N LEU A 84 -7.69 -8.95 3.75
CA LEU A 84 -6.64 -9.91 3.37
C LEU A 84 -7.26 -11.28 3.11
N ASN A 85 -6.81 -11.93 2.04
CA ASN A 85 -7.05 -13.33 1.76
C ASN A 85 -5.72 -14.09 1.67
N ASP A 86 -5.69 -15.24 2.31
CA ASP A 86 -4.63 -16.25 2.23
C ASP A 86 -5.20 -17.44 1.45
N SER A 87 -4.58 -17.84 0.33
CA SER A 87 -5.10 -18.91 -0.51
C SER A 87 -5.17 -20.27 0.18
N ARG A 88 -4.43 -20.46 1.28
CA ARG A 88 -4.49 -21.67 2.11
C ARG A 88 -5.78 -21.75 2.95
N ASN A 89 -6.52 -20.64 3.05
CA ASN A 89 -7.84 -20.55 3.69
C ASN A 89 -8.86 -19.96 2.70
N PRO A 90 -9.26 -20.74 1.68
CA PRO A 90 -10.09 -20.23 0.58
C PRO A 90 -11.45 -19.74 1.08
N GLY A 91 -11.91 -18.61 0.52
CA GLY A 91 -13.20 -18.01 0.86
C GLY A 91 -13.19 -17.10 2.09
N VAL A 92 -12.09 -17.05 2.85
CA VAL A 92 -11.96 -16.15 4.00
C VAL A 92 -11.28 -14.84 3.59
N TRP A 93 -12.01 -13.74 3.80
CA TRP A 93 -11.51 -12.36 3.67
C TRP A 93 -11.48 -11.72 5.05
N ILE A 94 -10.29 -11.49 5.58
CA ILE A 94 -10.06 -11.01 6.93
C ILE A 94 -10.01 -9.49 6.90
N ASN A 95 -10.84 -8.83 7.71
CA ASN A 95 -10.83 -7.38 7.81
C ASN A 95 -9.51 -6.89 8.44
N LEU A 96 -8.74 -6.09 7.70
CA LEU A 96 -7.46 -5.54 8.18
C LEU A 96 -7.64 -4.43 9.22
N GLY A 97 -8.85 -3.89 9.38
CA GLY A 97 -9.23 -3.01 10.48
C GLY A 97 -9.16 -3.66 11.87
N LEU A 98 -8.93 -4.98 11.94
CA LEU A 98 -8.61 -5.68 13.20
C LEU A 98 -7.20 -5.36 13.72
N LEU A 99 -6.32 -4.86 12.85
CA LEU A 99 -4.93 -4.53 13.20
C LEU A 99 -4.83 -3.11 13.75
N ALA A 100 -4.01 -2.92 14.78
CA ALA A 100 -3.74 -1.59 15.32
C ALA A 100 -3.14 -0.68 14.24
N GLY A 101 -3.52 0.60 14.24
CA GLY A 101 -3.03 1.58 13.27
C GLY A 101 -3.59 1.44 11.84
N ALA A 102 -4.50 0.50 11.57
CA ALA A 102 -5.13 0.38 10.26
C ALA A 102 -5.94 1.66 9.92
N PRO A 103 -5.75 2.26 8.73
CA PRO A 103 -6.55 3.41 8.32
C PRO A 103 -8.04 3.06 8.23
N GLN A 104 -8.90 3.98 8.65
CA GLN A 104 -10.36 3.82 8.52
C GLN A 104 -10.86 4.01 7.07
N CYS A 105 -10.07 4.65 6.22
CA CYS A 105 -10.39 4.90 4.82
C CYS A 105 -9.16 4.59 3.96
N VAL A 106 -9.14 3.38 3.40
CA VAL A 106 -8.03 2.87 2.56
C VAL A 106 -8.35 3.06 1.09
N ALA A 107 -7.55 3.85 0.39
CA ALA A 107 -7.69 4.12 -1.04
C ALA A 107 -6.90 3.15 -1.94
N GLY A 108 -5.96 2.39 -1.37
CA GLY A 108 -5.16 1.42 -2.12
C GLY A 108 -4.46 0.41 -1.21
N THR A 109 -4.08 -0.72 -1.79
CA THR A 109 -3.46 -1.87 -1.12
C THR A 109 -2.24 -2.33 -1.90
N ALA A 110 -1.25 -2.83 -1.18
CA ALA A 110 -0.14 -3.58 -1.75
C ALA A 110 0.23 -4.72 -0.82
N VAL A 111 0.57 -5.88 -1.39
CA VAL A 111 1.10 -7.03 -0.66
C VAL A 111 2.40 -7.49 -1.30
N SER A 112 3.38 -7.85 -0.48
CA SER A 112 4.66 -8.38 -0.96
C SER A 112 5.23 -9.43 -0.01
N VAL A 113 5.96 -10.37 -0.59
CA VAL A 113 6.80 -11.37 0.07
C VAL A 113 8.19 -11.29 -0.54
N THR A 114 9.23 -11.70 0.17
CA THR A 114 10.61 -11.66 -0.33
C THR A 114 11.36 -12.94 -0.01
N GLU A 115 12.25 -13.36 -0.90
CA GLU A 115 13.10 -14.55 -0.69
C GLU A 115 14.13 -14.34 0.42
N GLU A 116 14.69 -13.13 0.52
CA GLU A 116 15.74 -12.75 1.48
C GLU A 116 15.22 -12.64 2.92
N ASP A 117 13.91 -12.41 3.08
CA ASP A 117 13.22 -12.45 4.37
C ASP A 117 12.04 -13.43 4.31
N PRO A 118 12.34 -14.75 4.24
CA PRO A 118 11.31 -15.76 4.14
C PRO A 118 10.53 -15.85 5.44
N GLY A 119 9.21 -15.88 5.35
CA GLY A 119 8.34 -15.97 6.54
C GLY A 119 7.73 -14.63 6.98
N HIS A 120 7.83 -13.59 6.17
CA HIS A 120 7.11 -12.33 6.37
C HIS A 120 6.23 -11.98 5.17
N LEU A 121 5.00 -11.54 5.46
CA LEU A 121 4.11 -10.86 4.54
C LEU A 121 4.09 -9.38 4.88
N TYR A 122 4.44 -8.55 3.91
CA TYR A 122 4.37 -7.10 4.02
C TYR A 122 3.04 -6.63 3.43
N ILE A 123 2.23 -5.97 4.23
CA ILE A 123 0.93 -5.41 3.82
C ILE A 123 1.03 -3.90 3.91
N THR A 124 0.84 -3.20 2.79
CA THR A 124 0.86 -1.73 2.75
C THR A 124 -0.52 -1.21 2.36
N LEU A 125 -1.01 -0.21 3.09
CA LEU A 125 -2.28 0.46 2.87
C LEU A 125 -2.05 1.94 2.60
N LEU A 126 -2.63 2.44 1.51
CA LEU A 126 -2.70 3.87 1.24
C LEU A 126 -3.93 4.45 1.93
N ALA A 127 -3.73 5.26 2.97
CA ALA A 127 -4.81 5.99 3.60
C ALA A 127 -5.29 7.15 2.70
N SER A 128 -6.54 7.57 2.88
CA SER A 128 -7.13 8.67 2.10
C SER A 128 -6.45 10.03 2.29
N ASN A 129 -5.65 10.20 3.35
CA ASN A 129 -4.80 11.37 3.55
C ASN A 129 -3.44 11.28 2.83
N GLY A 130 -3.25 10.27 1.97
CA GLY A 130 -2.02 10.05 1.21
C GLY A 130 -0.92 9.30 1.97
N VAL A 131 -1.06 9.07 3.28
CA VAL A 131 -0.04 8.38 4.07
C VAL A 131 -0.09 6.87 3.80
N LEU A 132 1.06 6.27 3.50
CA LEU A 132 1.20 4.83 3.42
C LEU A 132 1.43 4.29 4.82
N ARG A 133 0.74 3.21 5.19
CA ARG A 133 0.99 2.47 6.42
C ARG A 133 1.30 1.02 6.10
N GLN A 134 2.30 0.46 6.77
CA GLN A 134 2.73 -0.92 6.56
C GLN A 134 2.61 -1.74 7.85
N ALA A 135 2.11 -2.96 7.71
CA ALA A 135 2.20 -4.00 8.71
C ALA A 135 3.07 -5.14 8.17
N VAL A 136 3.86 -5.75 9.05
CA VAL A 136 4.68 -6.91 8.75
C VAL A 136 4.14 -8.08 9.54
N CYS A 137 3.70 -9.13 8.85
CA CYS A 137 3.02 -10.27 9.45
C CYS A 137 3.86 -11.54 9.29
N SER A 138 4.13 -12.24 10.38
CA SER A 138 4.82 -13.54 10.32
C SER A 138 3.94 -14.60 9.66
N THR A 139 4.47 -15.28 8.67
CA THR A 139 3.87 -16.42 7.96
C THR A 139 4.55 -17.75 8.34
N ALA A 140 5.56 -17.70 9.22
CA ALA A 140 6.44 -18.81 9.57
C ALA A 140 5.75 -19.98 10.29
N SER A 141 4.54 -19.80 10.83
CA SER A 141 3.80 -20.86 11.51
C SER A 141 3.26 -21.94 10.56
N GLY A 142 3.26 -21.70 9.24
CA GLY A 142 2.61 -22.55 8.25
C GLY A 142 1.07 -22.58 8.35
N THR A 143 0.50 -22.01 9.42
CA THR A 143 -0.93 -21.89 9.63
C THR A 143 -1.50 -20.78 8.75
N PRO A 144 -2.62 -21.03 8.05
CA PRO A 144 -3.27 -19.98 7.28
C PRO A 144 -3.74 -18.84 8.16
N PHE A 145 -3.77 -17.62 7.61
CA PHE A 145 -4.34 -16.50 8.33
C PHE A 145 -5.86 -16.67 8.56
N THR A 146 -6.29 -16.20 9.72
CA THR A 146 -7.68 -16.14 10.19
C THR A 146 -7.88 -14.83 10.96
N PRO A 147 -9.12 -14.37 11.18
CA PRO A 147 -9.37 -13.21 12.03
C PRO A 147 -8.80 -13.37 13.47
N ALA A 148 -8.67 -14.60 13.96
CA ALA A 148 -8.20 -14.88 15.31
C ALA A 148 -6.67 -14.82 15.45
N ASN A 149 -5.91 -15.25 14.45
CA ASN A 149 -4.44 -15.32 14.53
C ASN A 149 -3.73 -14.12 13.87
N LEU A 150 -4.40 -13.38 12.97
CA LEU A 150 -3.79 -12.28 12.24
C LEU A 150 -3.23 -11.18 13.15
N PRO A 151 -3.94 -10.73 14.21
CA PRO A 151 -3.38 -9.71 15.11
C PRO A 151 -2.06 -10.14 15.78
N ALA A 152 -1.97 -11.39 16.22
CA ALA A 152 -0.75 -11.93 16.80
C ALA A 152 0.38 -12.04 15.77
N ALA A 153 0.06 -12.45 14.53
CA ALA A 153 1.03 -12.57 13.46
C ALA A 153 1.63 -11.23 13.02
N CYS A 154 0.84 -10.15 13.04
CA CYS A 154 1.27 -8.81 12.61
C CYS A 154 1.84 -7.93 13.74
N GLY A 155 1.95 -8.47 14.96
CA GLY A 155 2.56 -7.78 16.10
C GLY A 155 1.93 -6.41 16.38
N ALA A 156 2.72 -5.34 16.17
CA ALA A 156 2.29 -3.96 16.43
C ALA A 156 1.23 -3.44 15.42
N GLY A 157 0.97 -4.16 14.33
CA GLY A 157 0.04 -3.73 13.29
C GLY A 157 0.67 -2.74 12.31
N PHE A 158 -0.10 -1.74 11.89
CA PHE A 158 0.27 -0.78 10.86
C PHE A 158 1.01 0.44 11.44
N ALA A 159 2.24 0.67 10.98
CA ALA A 159 3.00 1.89 11.22
C ALA A 159 3.04 2.76 9.95
N PRO A 160 3.09 4.10 10.07
CA PRO A 160 3.32 4.95 8.90
C PRO A 160 4.68 4.64 8.27
N LEU A 161 4.74 4.61 6.94
CA LEU A 161 6.00 4.57 6.22
C LEU A 161 6.61 5.98 6.20
N PRO A 162 7.83 6.17 6.74
CA PRO A 162 8.52 7.44 6.67
C PRO A 162 8.67 7.94 5.24
N ASP A 163 8.70 9.25 5.07
CA ASP A 163 8.93 9.92 3.79
C ASP A 163 7.91 9.53 2.70
N THR A 164 6.71 9.09 3.09
CA THR A 164 5.60 8.93 2.14
C THR A 164 5.36 10.27 1.43
N PRO A 165 5.41 10.32 0.09
CA PRO A 165 5.16 11.56 -0.63
C PRO A 165 3.68 11.93 -0.51
N VAL A 166 3.39 12.83 0.44
CA VAL A 166 2.09 13.48 0.60
C VAL A 166 2.14 14.85 -0.05
N LEU A 167 1.11 15.19 -0.84
CA LEU A 167 0.94 16.51 -1.47
C LEU A 167 0.12 17.44 -0.58
#